data_AF-A0A9X1KAF7-F1
#
_entry.id   AF-A0A9X1KAF7-F1
#
_cell.length_a   1.000
_cell.length_b   1.000
_cell.length_c   1.000
_cell.angle_alpha   90.00
_cell.angle_beta   90.00
_cell.angle_gamma   90.00
#
_symmetry.space_group_name_H-M   'P 1'
#
loop_
_entity.id
_entity.type
_entity.pdbx_description
1 polymer ?
#
loop_
_entity_poly.entity_id
_entity_poly.type
_entity_poly.pdbx_seq_one_letter_code
_entity_poly.pdbx_strand_id
1 'polypeptide(L)'
;LNSTKFDFSMMHREHAIVFTYATSLFKRETIADIAKTYERILQEIVDDPHQLIADLTLTENSPKKIQKRYPKKLIHQLFEKQVEINPNGLAIVYKDKQLTYAELNREANKFAHTLIDKYEIKPETCVPILMERSEKYVSAILGILKAGACYVPLSKEYPQERIDYIIEKTNAPLVITDEFMVSSRKVENPDLRLTNTNHAYMIFTSGTTGVPKGVMIEHQNVINTICNQIELYGFTKETKAFHFSNFVFDASVFELFYTLLVGATSYL
;
A
#
# COMPACT_ATOMS: atom_id res chain seq x y z
N LEU A 1 5.97 -46.53 22.37
CA LEU A 1 6.22 -45.60 23.50
C LEU A 1 6.35 -44.20 22.91
N ASN A 2 5.22 -43.56 22.60
CA ASN A 2 5.17 -42.26 21.91
C ASN A 2 4.68 -41.16 22.87
N SER A 3 5.12 -41.17 24.12
CA SER A 3 4.85 -40.06 25.04
C SER A 3 6.12 -39.64 25.74
N THR A 4 6.61 -38.45 25.39
CA THR A 4 7.57 -37.73 26.21
C THR A 4 6.84 -37.15 27.41
N LYS A 5 7.48 -37.12 28.59
CA LYS A 5 6.88 -36.59 29.82
C LYS A 5 6.64 -35.08 29.76
N PHE A 6 7.42 -34.39 28.92
CA PHE A 6 7.37 -32.97 28.66
C PHE A 6 7.43 -32.74 27.15
N ASP A 7 6.98 -31.58 26.69
CA ASP A 7 7.01 -31.19 25.28
C ASP A 7 8.45 -31.13 24.75
N PHE A 8 9.37 -30.64 25.57
CA PHE A 8 10.79 -30.54 25.29
C PHE A 8 11.59 -30.67 26.58
N SER A 9 12.69 -31.42 26.55
CA SER A 9 13.68 -31.44 27.62
C SER A 9 15.08 -31.56 27.05
N MET A 10 16.01 -30.90 27.73
CA MET A 10 17.43 -30.92 27.44
C MET A 10 18.15 -31.51 28.65
N MET A 11 19.02 -32.49 28.42
CA MET A 11 19.83 -33.10 29.46
C MET A 11 21.30 -33.09 29.04
N HIS A 12 22.16 -32.57 29.90
CA HIS A 12 23.61 -32.74 29.75
C HIS A 12 24.03 -34.10 30.32
N ARG A 13 24.74 -34.90 29.53
CA ARG A 13 25.30 -36.21 29.92
C ARG A 13 26.74 -36.30 29.44
N GLU A 14 27.68 -36.30 30.37
CA GLU A 14 29.13 -36.35 30.11
C GLU A 14 29.59 -35.28 29.11
N HIS A 15 29.79 -35.66 27.84
CA HIS A 15 30.23 -34.81 26.74
C HIS A 15 29.13 -34.58 25.68
N ALA A 16 27.88 -34.87 26.01
CA ALA A 16 26.75 -34.77 25.10
C ALA A 16 25.58 -33.99 25.70
N ILE A 17 24.86 -33.27 24.83
CA ILE A 17 23.57 -32.67 25.15
C ILE A 17 22.49 -33.48 24.43
N VAL A 18 21.55 -34.02 25.21
CA VAL A 18 20.47 -34.87 24.72
C VAL A 18 19.17 -34.10 24.76
N PHE A 19 18.55 -33.95 23.58
CA PHE A 19 17.23 -33.36 23.43
C PHE A 19 16.17 -34.45 23.33
N THR A 20 15.19 -34.43 24.23
CA THR A 20 13.99 -35.27 24.17
C THR A 20 12.79 -34.38 23.90
N TYR A 21 11.96 -34.73 22.92
CA TYR A 21 10.90 -33.84 22.47
C TYR A 21 9.68 -34.60 21.95
N ALA A 22 8.50 -34.01 22.11
CA ALA A 22 7.26 -34.53 21.57
C ALA A 22 7.25 -34.36 20.05
N THR A 23 7.25 -35.47 19.31
CA THR A 23 7.25 -35.44 17.83
C THR A 23 5.94 -34.93 17.23
N SER A 24 4.88 -34.84 18.03
CA SER A 24 3.64 -34.15 17.66
C SER A 24 3.79 -32.63 17.62
N LEU A 25 4.79 -32.08 18.32
CA LEU A 25 5.03 -30.64 18.43
C LEU A 25 6.29 -30.20 17.66
N PHE A 26 7.33 -31.04 17.63
CA PHE A 26 8.62 -30.67 17.03
C PHE A 26 9.05 -31.65 15.93
N LYS A 27 9.49 -31.06 14.82
CA LYS A 27 10.23 -31.78 13.79
C LYS A 27 11.69 -31.94 14.21
N ARG A 28 12.35 -33.00 13.73
CA ARG A 28 13.76 -33.26 14.03
C ARG A 28 14.65 -32.11 13.57
N GLU A 29 14.34 -31.52 12.43
CA GLU A 29 15.07 -30.39 11.84
C GLU A 29 15.02 -29.18 12.77
N THR A 30 13.86 -28.89 13.37
CA THR A 30 13.70 -27.82 14.36
C THR A 30 14.60 -28.02 15.58
N ILE A 31 14.70 -29.27 16.08
CA ILE A 31 15.55 -29.59 17.24
C ILE A 31 17.03 -29.53 16.87
N ALA A 32 17.40 -29.92 15.64
CA ALA A 32 18.76 -29.76 15.15
C ALA A 32 19.17 -28.28 15.06
N ASP A 33 18.26 -27.39 14.63
CA ASP A 33 18.52 -25.95 14.60
C ASP A 33 18.61 -25.36 16.02
N ILE A 34 17.76 -25.80 16.96
CA ILE A 34 17.88 -25.43 18.39
C ILE A 34 19.22 -25.87 18.96
N ALA A 35 19.68 -27.07 18.64
CA ALA A 35 20.97 -27.59 19.11
C ALA A 35 22.15 -26.74 18.60
N LYS A 36 22.15 -26.38 17.31
CA LYS A 36 23.15 -25.47 16.73
C LYS A 36 23.12 -24.09 17.38
N THR A 37 21.94 -23.55 17.62
CA THR A 37 21.80 -22.26 18.31
C THR A 37 22.32 -22.34 19.74
N TYR A 38 22.05 -23.41 20.46
CA TYR A 38 22.54 -23.63 21.81
C TYR A 38 24.07 -23.73 21.86
N GLU A 39 24.67 -24.51 20.95
CA GLU A 39 26.13 -24.62 20.81
C GLU A 39 26.78 -23.24 20.59
N ARG A 40 26.21 -22.42 19.71
CA ARG A 40 26.73 -21.06 19.49
C ARG A 40 26.58 -20.17 20.72
N ILE A 41 25.44 -20.21 21.41
CA ILE A 41 25.27 -19.43 22.65
C ILE A 41 26.36 -19.81 23.66
N LEU A 42 26.65 -21.10 23.79
CA LEU A 42 27.76 -21.55 24.65
C LEU A 42 29.10 -21.01 24.18
N GLN A 43 29.36 -21.00 22.87
CA GLN A 43 30.59 -20.44 22.30
C GLN A 43 30.72 -18.94 22.57
N GLU A 44 29.67 -18.14 22.33
CA GLU A 44 29.67 -16.70 22.57
C GLU A 44 29.88 -16.37 24.06
N ILE A 45 29.25 -17.11 24.98
CA ILE A 45 29.45 -16.94 26.43
C ILE A 45 30.88 -17.29 26.85
N VAL A 46 31.49 -18.29 26.21
CA VAL A 46 32.89 -18.66 26.50
C VAL A 46 33.86 -17.61 25.94
N ASP A 47 33.57 -17.06 24.76
CA ASP A 47 34.41 -16.06 24.10
C ASP A 47 34.38 -14.70 24.81
N ASP A 48 33.20 -14.26 25.31
CA ASP A 48 33.05 -13.08 26.16
C ASP A 48 32.04 -13.31 27.29
N PRO A 49 32.51 -13.72 28.49
CA PRO A 49 31.65 -13.92 29.65
C PRO A 49 30.96 -12.66 30.19
N HIS A 50 31.36 -11.47 29.72
CA HIS A 50 30.78 -10.19 30.11
C HIS A 50 29.77 -9.65 29.07
N GLN A 51 29.60 -10.32 27.93
CA GLN A 51 28.60 -9.98 26.93
C GLN A 51 27.19 -9.99 27.55
N LEU A 52 26.37 -9.00 27.20
CA LEU A 52 24.98 -8.98 27.63
C LEU A 52 24.21 -10.09 26.92
N ILE A 53 23.32 -10.77 27.65
CA ILE A 53 22.43 -11.80 27.07
C ILE A 53 21.65 -11.26 25.86
N ALA A 54 21.30 -9.97 25.85
CA ALA A 54 20.56 -9.32 24.77
C ALA A 54 21.34 -9.22 23.45
N ASP A 55 22.67 -9.33 23.50
CA ASP A 55 23.56 -9.19 22.35
C ASP A 55 23.98 -10.54 21.75
N LEU A 56 23.54 -11.67 22.33
CA LEU A 56 23.85 -13.01 21.84
C LEU A 56 23.18 -13.27 20.48
N THR A 57 23.94 -13.79 19.53
CA THR A 57 23.42 -14.08 18.19
C THR A 57 22.69 -15.43 18.18
N LEU A 58 21.38 -15.43 17.88
CA LEU A 58 20.57 -16.66 17.88
C LEU A 58 20.45 -17.36 16.53
N THR A 59 20.77 -16.71 15.41
CA THR A 59 20.74 -17.33 14.05
C THR A 59 21.75 -16.67 13.12
N GLU A 60 22.37 -17.44 12.21
CA GLU A 60 23.28 -16.87 11.17
C GLU A 60 22.51 -16.37 9.94
N ASN A 61 21.31 -16.92 9.72
CA ASN A 61 20.53 -16.70 8.52
C ASN A 61 19.69 -15.44 8.63
N SER A 62 20.29 -14.28 8.39
CA SER A 62 19.50 -13.16 7.89
C SER A 62 18.97 -13.57 6.50
N PRO A 63 17.63 -13.61 6.27
CA PRO A 63 17.12 -13.91 4.95
C PRO A 63 17.76 -12.95 3.95
N LYS A 64 18.36 -13.47 2.87
CA LYS A 64 18.93 -12.64 1.81
C LYS A 64 17.83 -11.68 1.34
N LYS A 65 18.02 -10.39 1.60
CA LYS A 65 17.10 -9.34 1.14
C LYS A 65 17.14 -9.33 -0.38
N ILE A 66 16.14 -9.92 -1.04
CA ILE A 66 15.95 -9.77 -2.48
C ILE A 66 15.51 -8.33 -2.71
N GLN A 67 16.42 -7.48 -3.15
CA GLN A 67 16.12 -6.08 -3.42
C GLN A 67 15.77 -5.91 -4.89
N LYS A 68 14.51 -6.18 -5.25
CA LYS A 68 13.98 -5.77 -6.56
C LYS A 68 13.93 -4.23 -6.63
N ARG A 69 14.25 -3.68 -7.80
CA ARG A 69 14.18 -2.24 -8.06
C ARG A 69 13.02 -1.96 -8.99
N TYR A 70 12.08 -1.13 -8.54
CA TYR A 70 10.94 -0.67 -9.33
C TYR A 70 11.12 0.77 -9.81
N PRO A 71 10.32 1.22 -10.80
CA PRO A 71 10.42 2.58 -11.33
C PRO A 71 10.26 3.65 -10.25
N LYS A 72 11.13 4.67 -10.27
CA LYS A 72 10.99 5.88 -9.45
C LYS A 72 10.09 6.89 -10.17
N LYS A 73 8.80 6.58 -10.25
CA LYS A 73 7.78 7.37 -10.96
C LYS A 73 6.61 7.69 -10.05
N LEU A 74 5.80 8.66 -10.47
CA LEU A 74 4.52 8.96 -9.84
C LEU A 74 3.45 8.01 -10.38
N ILE A 75 2.41 7.77 -9.59
CA ILE A 75 1.30 6.88 -9.97
C ILE A 75 0.63 7.37 -11.26
N HIS A 76 0.29 8.66 -11.32
CA HIS A 76 -0.36 9.24 -12.50
C HIS A 76 0.53 9.19 -13.75
N GLN A 77 1.86 9.26 -13.62
CA GLN A 77 2.78 9.12 -14.76
C GLN A 77 2.80 7.71 -15.35
N LEU A 78 2.69 6.67 -14.51
CA LEU A 78 2.58 5.31 -15.01
C LEU A 78 1.21 5.05 -15.64
N PHE A 79 0.14 5.67 -15.12
CA PHE A 79 -1.17 5.66 -15.76
C PHE A 79 -1.14 6.38 -17.12
N GLU A 80 -0.55 7.57 -17.20
CA GLU A 80 -0.38 8.33 -18.46
C GLU A 80 0.37 7.54 -19.52
N LYS A 81 1.39 6.77 -19.11
CA LYS A 81 2.08 5.84 -20.01
C LYS A 81 1.12 4.77 -20.58
N GLN A 82 0.18 4.25 -19.79
CA GLN A 82 -0.84 3.33 -20.30
C GLN A 82 -1.83 4.02 -21.23
N VAL A 83 -2.13 5.31 -21.01
CA VAL A 83 -2.94 6.13 -21.92
C VAL A 83 -2.28 6.26 -23.30
N GLU A 84 -0.95 6.43 -23.35
CA GLU A 84 -0.19 6.46 -24.60
C GLU A 84 -0.17 5.10 -25.31
N ILE A 85 -0.02 4.01 -24.55
CA ILE A 85 0.07 2.65 -25.10
C ILE A 85 -1.29 2.14 -25.60
N ASN A 86 -2.37 2.40 -24.86
CA ASN A 86 -3.70 1.84 -25.11
C ASN A 86 -4.81 2.86 -24.88
N PRO A 87 -4.87 3.96 -25.68
CA PRO A 87 -5.80 5.06 -25.44
C PRO A 87 -7.27 4.64 -25.52
N ASN A 88 -7.60 3.68 -26.39
CA ASN A 88 -8.97 3.20 -26.63
C ASN A 88 -9.35 1.98 -25.79
N GLY A 89 -8.42 1.45 -24.98
CA GLY A 89 -8.74 0.36 -24.06
C GLY A 89 -9.68 0.84 -22.95
N LEU A 90 -10.57 -0.05 -22.49
CA LEU A 90 -11.44 0.25 -21.35
C LEU A 90 -10.64 0.27 -20.05
N ALA A 91 -10.64 1.42 -19.37
CA ALA A 91 -10.01 1.58 -18.07
C ALA A 91 -11.01 1.30 -16.94
N ILE A 92 -12.20 1.92 -17.00
CA ILE A 92 -13.22 1.84 -15.96
C ILE A 92 -14.56 1.41 -16.55
N VAL A 93 -15.25 0.50 -15.87
CA VAL A 93 -16.66 0.16 -16.09
C VAL A 93 -17.42 0.39 -14.81
N TYR A 94 -18.45 1.22 -14.85
CA TYR A 94 -19.36 1.49 -13.72
C TYR A 94 -20.80 1.54 -14.24
N LYS A 95 -21.60 0.54 -13.88
CA LYS A 95 -22.97 0.37 -14.40
C LYS A 95 -22.98 0.41 -15.94
N ASP A 96 -23.73 1.32 -16.53
CA ASP A 96 -23.85 1.58 -17.95
C ASP A 96 -22.72 2.46 -18.52
N LYS A 97 -21.90 3.07 -17.66
CA LYS A 97 -20.78 3.92 -18.09
C LYS A 97 -19.50 3.11 -18.28
N GLN A 98 -18.82 3.42 -19.37
CA GLN A 98 -17.53 2.84 -19.70
C GLN A 98 -16.60 3.99 -20.11
N LEU A 99 -15.44 4.09 -19.47
CA LEU A 99 -14.42 5.07 -19.82
C LEU A 99 -13.19 4.35 -20.34
N THR A 100 -12.75 4.77 -21.52
CA THR A 100 -11.43 4.42 -22.04
C THR A 100 -10.32 5.09 -21.23
N TYR A 101 -9.07 4.61 -21.38
CA TYR A 101 -7.90 5.26 -20.80
C TYR A 101 -7.79 6.74 -21.21
N ALA A 102 -8.02 7.05 -22.49
CA ALA A 102 -7.97 8.42 -22.98
C ALA A 102 -9.10 9.29 -22.39
N GLU A 103 -10.32 8.77 -22.25
CA GLU A 103 -11.43 9.49 -21.64
C GLU A 103 -11.20 9.75 -20.15
N LEU A 104 -10.79 8.72 -19.40
CA LEU A 104 -10.47 8.86 -17.99
C LEU A 104 -9.36 9.87 -17.76
N ASN A 105 -8.31 9.86 -18.60
CA ASN A 105 -7.23 10.84 -18.51
C ASN A 105 -7.71 12.27 -18.77
N ARG A 106 -8.58 12.48 -19.76
CA ARG A 106 -9.15 13.80 -20.04
C ARG A 106 -9.96 14.33 -18.86
N GLU A 107 -10.81 13.49 -18.25
CA GLU A 107 -11.61 13.91 -17.09
C GLU A 107 -10.73 14.17 -15.87
N ALA A 108 -9.74 13.32 -15.60
CA ALA A 108 -8.75 13.54 -14.54
C ALA A 108 -7.93 14.82 -14.76
N ASN A 109 -7.56 15.15 -16.00
CA ASN A 109 -6.81 16.37 -16.31
C ASN A 109 -7.67 17.62 -16.09
N LYS A 110 -8.93 17.64 -16.54
CA LYS A 110 -9.86 18.74 -16.24
C LYS A 110 -10.05 18.92 -14.73
N PHE A 111 -10.13 17.81 -14.00
CA PHE A 111 -10.23 17.81 -12.54
C PHE A 111 -8.97 18.47 -11.93
N ALA A 112 -7.79 18.02 -12.32
CA ALA A 112 -6.52 18.56 -11.84
C ALA A 112 -6.37 20.06 -12.13
N HIS A 113 -6.64 20.50 -13.36
CA HIS A 113 -6.62 21.93 -13.70
C HIS A 113 -7.66 22.74 -12.93
N THR A 114 -8.83 22.16 -12.62
CA THR A 114 -9.81 22.82 -11.74
C THR A 114 -9.25 23.03 -10.34
N LEU A 115 -8.59 22.02 -9.76
CA LEU A 115 -7.96 22.12 -8.44
C LEU A 115 -6.84 23.18 -8.43
N ILE A 116 -5.98 23.17 -9.45
CA ILE A 116 -4.83 24.07 -9.56
C ILE A 116 -5.30 25.51 -9.81
N ASP A 117 -6.09 25.73 -10.86
CA ASP A 117 -6.37 27.09 -11.36
C ASP A 117 -7.45 27.81 -10.54
N LYS A 118 -8.47 27.09 -10.06
CA LYS A 118 -9.63 27.69 -9.37
C LYS A 118 -9.51 27.64 -7.86
N TYR A 119 -9.01 26.53 -7.32
CA TYR A 119 -8.92 26.31 -5.87
C TYR A 119 -7.49 26.48 -5.33
N GLU A 120 -6.53 26.82 -6.20
CA GLU A 120 -5.13 27.09 -5.84
C GLU A 120 -4.49 25.96 -5.03
N ILE A 121 -4.90 24.72 -5.29
CA ILE A 121 -4.34 23.53 -4.65
C ILE A 121 -2.87 23.42 -5.01
N LYS A 122 -2.02 23.34 -3.98
CA LYS A 122 -0.57 23.19 -4.11
C LYS A 122 -0.17 21.73 -3.98
N PRO A 123 0.98 21.32 -4.54
CA PRO A 123 1.57 20.02 -4.23
C PRO A 123 1.64 19.78 -2.72
N GLU A 124 1.51 18.52 -2.30
CA GLU A 124 1.44 18.08 -0.89
C GLU A 124 0.16 18.46 -0.11
N THR A 125 -0.79 19.17 -0.73
CA THR A 125 -2.09 19.40 -0.09
C THR A 125 -2.82 18.08 0.10
N CYS A 126 -3.31 17.79 1.31
CA CYS A 126 -4.16 16.63 1.57
C CYS A 126 -5.60 17.00 1.25
N VAL A 127 -6.22 16.39 0.24
CA VAL A 127 -7.56 16.73 -0.25
C VAL A 127 -8.54 15.60 0.10
N PRO A 128 -9.50 15.85 1.02
CA PRO A 128 -10.55 14.89 1.33
C PRO A 128 -11.49 14.62 0.17
N ILE A 129 -11.85 13.35 -0.01
CA ILE A 129 -12.87 12.89 -0.95
C ILE A 129 -14.00 12.21 -0.16
N LEU A 130 -15.17 12.83 -0.13
CA LEU A 130 -16.41 12.33 0.45
C LEU A 130 -17.43 12.08 -0.67
N MET A 131 -17.18 11.04 -1.46
CA MET A 131 -17.98 10.67 -2.63
C MET A 131 -18.39 9.19 -2.57
N GLU A 132 -19.43 8.84 -3.31
CA GLU A 132 -19.76 7.44 -3.58
C GLU A 132 -18.86 6.83 -4.65
N ARG A 133 -18.74 5.49 -4.63
CA ARG A 133 -18.02 4.75 -5.68
C ARG A 133 -18.67 5.00 -7.05
N SER A 134 -17.88 5.55 -7.97
CA SER A 134 -18.29 5.90 -9.33
C SER A 134 -17.08 6.15 -10.23
N GLU A 135 -17.30 6.32 -11.53
CA GLU A 135 -16.26 6.75 -12.48
C GLU A 135 -15.70 8.16 -12.14
N LYS A 136 -16.53 9.01 -11.52
CA LYS A 136 -16.12 10.34 -11.05
C LYS A 136 -15.16 10.24 -9.85
N TYR A 137 -15.38 9.27 -8.96
CA TYR A 137 -14.47 9.02 -7.83
C TYR A 137 -13.05 8.70 -8.30
N VAL A 138 -12.92 7.84 -9.32
CA VAL A 138 -11.61 7.52 -9.91
C VAL A 138 -11.00 8.73 -10.62
N SER A 139 -11.81 9.49 -11.36
CA SER A 139 -11.37 10.75 -11.97
C SER A 139 -10.86 11.76 -10.93
N ALA A 140 -11.51 11.85 -9.77
CA ALA A 140 -11.10 12.72 -8.67
C ALA A 140 -9.76 12.27 -8.05
N ILE A 141 -9.58 10.97 -7.78
CA ILE A 141 -8.30 10.42 -7.31
C ILE A 141 -7.18 10.79 -8.28
N LEU A 142 -7.33 10.45 -9.57
CA LEU A 142 -6.30 10.73 -10.56
C LEU A 142 -6.06 12.24 -10.72
N GLY A 143 -7.11 13.05 -10.67
CA GLY A 143 -7.03 14.51 -10.74
C GLY A 143 -6.27 15.12 -9.57
N ILE A 144 -6.52 14.66 -8.35
CA ILE A 144 -5.78 15.09 -7.14
C ILE A 144 -4.30 14.72 -7.27
N LEU A 145 -3.99 13.47 -7.67
CA LEU A 145 -2.62 13.03 -7.87
C LEU A 145 -1.89 13.84 -8.97
N LYS A 146 -2.59 14.17 -10.07
CA LYS A 146 -2.08 15.01 -11.16
C LYS A 146 -1.88 16.48 -10.76
N ALA A 147 -2.64 16.96 -9.79
CA ALA A 147 -2.40 18.26 -9.15
C ALA A 147 -1.22 18.25 -8.16
N GLY A 148 -0.54 17.10 -8.01
CA GLY A 148 0.55 16.91 -7.04
C GLY A 148 0.09 16.82 -5.59
N ALA A 149 -1.22 16.71 -5.37
CA ALA A 149 -1.85 16.61 -4.07
C ALA A 149 -2.04 15.14 -3.66
N CYS A 150 -2.29 14.97 -2.37
CA CYS A 150 -2.50 13.70 -1.69
C CYS A 150 -4.00 13.53 -1.44
N TYR A 151 -4.63 12.42 -1.84
CA TYR A 151 -6.06 12.23 -1.59
C TYR A 151 -6.33 11.57 -0.24
N VAL A 152 -7.44 11.95 0.40
CA VAL A 152 -7.87 11.42 1.70
C VAL A 152 -9.28 10.82 1.57
N PRO A 153 -9.44 9.50 1.41
CA PRO A 153 -10.76 8.91 1.20
C PRO A 153 -11.59 8.90 2.49
N LEU A 154 -12.85 9.32 2.38
CA LEU A 154 -13.83 9.36 3.46
C LEU A 154 -15.12 8.63 3.07
N SER A 155 -15.67 7.84 3.99
CA SER A 155 -16.96 7.17 3.79
C SER A 155 -18.09 8.02 4.38
N LYS A 156 -19.21 8.11 3.66
CA LYS A 156 -20.46 8.69 4.17
C LYS A 156 -21.12 7.84 5.25
N GLU A 157 -20.71 6.57 5.38
CA GLU A 157 -21.17 5.67 6.45
C GLU A 157 -20.51 5.98 7.80
N TYR A 158 -19.49 6.83 7.83
CA TYR A 158 -18.87 7.26 9.08
C TYR A 158 -19.80 8.17 9.89
N PRO A 159 -19.76 8.12 11.23
CA PRO A 159 -20.38 9.14 12.05
C PRO A 159 -19.87 10.54 11.67
N GLN A 160 -20.77 11.55 11.67
CA GLN A 160 -20.43 12.92 11.25
C GLN A 160 -19.22 13.48 12.01
N GLU A 161 -19.16 13.27 13.33
CA GLU A 161 -18.03 13.72 14.17
C GLU A 161 -16.68 13.17 13.69
N ARG A 162 -16.66 11.95 13.13
CA ARG A 162 -15.44 11.34 12.57
C ARG A 162 -15.07 11.98 11.23
N ILE A 163 -16.07 12.29 10.39
CA ILE A 163 -15.87 12.98 9.12
C ILE A 163 -15.27 14.36 9.39
N ASP A 164 -15.89 15.13 10.28
CA ASP A 164 -15.46 16.48 10.67
C ASP A 164 -14.04 16.45 11.25
N TYR A 165 -13.76 15.50 12.15
CA TYR A 165 -12.43 15.31 12.72
C TYR A 165 -11.37 15.08 11.64
N ILE A 166 -11.63 14.19 10.68
CA ILE A 166 -10.65 13.91 9.61
C ILE A 166 -10.45 15.13 8.73
N ILE A 167 -11.53 15.79 8.29
CA ILE A 167 -11.46 17.00 7.46
C ILE A 167 -10.62 18.07 8.17
N GLU A 168 -10.88 18.33 9.46
CA GLU A 168 -10.09 19.27 10.26
C GLU A 168 -8.60 18.89 10.26
N LYS A 169 -8.26 17.62 10.43
CA LYS A 169 -6.86 17.15 10.44
C LYS A 169 -6.15 17.25 9.09
N THR A 170 -6.88 17.33 7.98
CA THR A 170 -6.26 17.52 6.66
C THR A 170 -5.83 18.97 6.39
N ASN A 171 -6.38 19.95 7.13
CA ASN A 171 -6.20 21.38 6.83
C ASN A 171 -6.45 21.74 5.35
N ALA A 172 -7.33 20.98 4.68
CA ALA A 172 -7.62 21.17 3.27
C ALA A 172 -8.49 22.40 3.05
N PRO A 173 -8.24 23.20 2.00
CA PRO A 173 -9.11 24.33 1.66
C PRO A 173 -10.45 23.90 1.05
N LEU A 174 -10.64 22.59 0.79
CA LEU A 174 -11.72 22.03 0.00
C LEU A 174 -11.92 20.55 0.35
N VAL A 175 -13.19 20.10 0.32
CA VAL A 175 -13.59 18.69 0.32
C VAL A 175 -14.29 18.38 -0.99
N ILE A 176 -13.90 17.29 -1.64
CA ILE A 176 -14.54 16.82 -2.87
C ILE A 176 -15.76 15.98 -2.52
N THR A 177 -16.94 16.37 -2.99
CA THR A 177 -18.20 15.62 -2.83
C THR A 177 -18.76 15.18 -4.19
N ASP A 178 -19.86 14.41 -4.20
CA ASP A 178 -20.52 13.98 -5.45
C ASP A 178 -21.02 15.15 -6.31
N GLU A 179 -21.28 16.30 -5.68
CA GLU A 179 -21.71 17.55 -6.29
C GLU A 179 -20.54 18.43 -6.75
N PHE A 180 -19.29 18.02 -6.54
CA PHE A 180 -18.13 18.80 -6.95
C PHE A 180 -18.12 19.00 -8.47
N MET A 181 -18.12 20.26 -8.89
CA MET A 181 -18.20 20.66 -10.30
C MET A 181 -16.81 20.96 -10.86
N VAL A 182 -16.38 20.14 -11.81
CA VAL A 182 -15.18 20.37 -12.63
C VAL A 182 -15.47 21.52 -13.60
N SER A 183 -14.70 22.61 -13.50
CA SER A 183 -14.91 23.82 -14.31
C SER A 183 -13.90 24.01 -15.44
N SER A 184 -12.72 23.40 -15.33
CA SER A 184 -11.69 23.51 -16.38
C SER A 184 -12.08 22.73 -17.63
N ARG A 185 -11.68 23.27 -18.79
CA ARG A 185 -11.77 22.60 -20.10
C ARG A 185 -10.42 22.10 -20.60
N LYS A 186 -9.34 22.37 -19.88
CA LYS A 186 -7.99 21.90 -20.20
C LYS A 186 -7.93 20.38 -20.07
N VAL A 187 -7.38 19.71 -21.09
CA VAL A 187 -7.36 18.24 -21.20
C VAL A 187 -5.96 17.68 -21.27
N GLU A 188 -4.95 18.53 -21.37
CA GLU A 188 -3.53 18.22 -21.27
C GLU A 188 -3.14 17.83 -19.84
N ASN A 189 -2.18 16.91 -19.70
CA ASN A 189 -1.62 16.57 -18.39
C ASN A 189 -0.97 17.82 -17.78
N PRO A 190 -1.25 18.17 -16.51
CA PRO A 190 -0.55 19.25 -15.84
C PRO A 190 0.96 18.98 -15.80
N ASP A 191 1.76 20.00 -16.16
CA ASP A 191 3.22 19.93 -16.09
C ASP A 191 3.69 20.51 -14.75
N LEU A 192 3.71 19.66 -13.72
CA LEU A 192 4.17 20.01 -12.38
C LEU A 192 5.49 19.31 -12.04
N ARG A 193 6.39 20.05 -11.39
CA ARG A 193 7.64 19.49 -10.87
C ARG A 193 7.37 18.74 -9.56
N LEU A 194 7.26 17.43 -9.66
CA LEU A 194 6.97 16.52 -8.56
C LEU A 194 8.06 15.45 -8.44
N THR A 195 8.16 14.84 -7.27
CA THR A 195 9.12 13.80 -6.91
C THR A 195 8.39 12.56 -6.41
N ASN A 196 9.02 11.38 -6.53
CA ASN A 196 8.40 10.13 -6.08
C ASN A 196 8.26 10.02 -4.55
N THR A 197 8.79 10.97 -3.79
CA THR A 197 8.59 11.13 -2.33
C THR A 197 7.43 12.04 -1.99
N ASN A 198 6.73 12.62 -2.97
CA ASN A 198 5.47 13.31 -2.70
C ASN A 198 4.40 12.31 -2.22
N HIS A 199 3.52 12.78 -1.35
CA HIS A 199 2.45 11.96 -0.77
C HIS A 199 1.35 11.68 -1.79
N ALA A 200 0.99 10.41 -1.94
CA ALA A 200 -0.06 9.95 -2.83
C ALA A 200 -1.43 9.93 -2.13
N TYR A 201 -1.48 9.37 -0.92
CA TYR A 201 -2.71 9.30 -0.14
C TYR A 201 -2.45 9.37 1.36
N MET A 202 -3.50 9.73 2.10
CA MET A 202 -3.57 9.62 3.54
C MET A 202 -4.80 8.83 3.92
N ILE A 203 -4.64 7.75 4.69
CA ILE A 203 -5.76 6.94 5.21
C ILE A 203 -5.75 6.99 6.73
N PHE A 204 -6.91 7.22 7.35
CA PHE A 204 -7.08 7.25 8.80
C PHE A 204 -7.37 5.88 9.37
N THR A 205 -6.59 5.46 10.36
CA THR A 205 -6.77 4.19 11.08
C THR A 205 -7.24 4.41 12.52
N SER A 206 -7.87 3.40 13.13
CA SER A 206 -8.19 3.41 14.56
C SER A 206 -6.89 3.36 15.36
N GLY A 207 -6.40 4.52 15.80
CA GLY A 207 -5.21 4.57 16.63
C GLY A 207 -5.40 3.78 17.92
N THR A 208 -4.32 3.19 18.44
CA THR A 208 -4.33 2.44 19.72
C THR A 208 -4.79 3.26 20.92
N THR A 209 -4.75 4.59 20.80
CA THR A 209 -5.18 5.57 21.80
C THR A 209 -6.66 5.97 21.65
N GLY A 210 -7.41 5.34 20.75
CA GLY A 210 -8.80 5.69 20.41
C GLY A 210 -8.94 6.91 19.49
N VAL A 211 -7.88 7.69 19.32
CA VAL A 211 -7.84 8.85 18.43
C VAL A 211 -7.37 8.40 17.03
N PRO A 212 -8.14 8.65 15.95
CA PRO A 212 -7.74 8.27 14.60
C PRO A 212 -6.42 8.95 14.17
N LYS A 213 -5.57 8.22 13.44
CA LYS A 213 -4.28 8.72 12.94
C LYS A 213 -4.24 8.61 11.42
N GLY A 214 -3.90 9.72 10.74
CA GLY A 214 -3.68 9.75 9.30
C GLY A 214 -2.31 9.17 8.96
N VAL A 215 -2.31 8.06 8.22
CA VAL A 215 -1.09 7.44 7.70
C VAL A 215 -0.85 7.98 6.29
N MET A 216 0.22 8.75 6.12
CA MET A 216 0.60 9.31 4.82
C MET A 216 1.52 8.36 4.08
N ILE A 217 1.25 8.14 2.80
CA ILE A 217 2.00 7.20 1.96
C ILE A 217 2.49 7.91 0.71
N GLU A 218 3.79 7.77 0.43
CA GLU A 218 4.42 8.39 -0.74
C GLU A 218 4.18 7.57 -2.01
N HIS A 219 4.26 8.24 -3.17
CA HIS A 219 4.14 7.59 -4.47
C HIS A 219 5.09 6.38 -4.63
N GLN A 220 6.33 6.50 -4.18
CA GLN A 220 7.30 5.41 -4.28
C GLN A 220 6.91 4.15 -3.50
N ASN A 221 6.22 4.31 -2.36
CA ASN A 221 5.77 3.17 -1.57
C ASN A 221 4.67 2.40 -2.33
N VAL A 222 3.72 3.14 -2.92
CA VAL A 222 2.65 2.55 -3.73
C VAL A 222 3.23 1.86 -4.96
N ILE A 223 4.09 2.54 -5.73
CA ILE A 223 4.68 1.97 -6.94
C ILE A 223 5.48 0.69 -6.63
N ASN A 224 6.26 0.69 -5.55
CA ASN A 224 7.00 -0.50 -5.14
C ASN A 224 6.07 -1.70 -4.90
N THR A 225 4.98 -1.49 -4.17
CA THR A 225 4.01 -2.55 -3.85
C THR A 225 3.23 -3.01 -5.09
N ILE A 226 2.69 -2.07 -5.87
CA ILE A 226 1.89 -2.40 -7.06
C ILE A 226 2.73 -3.11 -8.12
N CYS A 227 3.94 -2.62 -8.44
CA CYS A 227 4.81 -3.28 -9.40
C CYS A 227 5.21 -4.69 -8.93
N ASN A 228 5.47 -4.86 -7.63
CA ASN A 228 5.74 -6.19 -7.09
C ASN A 228 4.56 -7.14 -7.28
N GLN A 229 3.34 -6.68 -7.02
CA GLN A 229 2.14 -7.49 -7.14
C GLN A 229 1.81 -7.82 -8.60
N ILE A 230 1.97 -6.86 -9.51
CA ILE A 230 1.83 -7.09 -10.95
C ILE A 230 2.76 -8.22 -11.40
N GLU A 231 4.02 -8.19 -10.99
CA GLU A 231 4.98 -9.26 -11.31
C GLU A 231 4.63 -10.59 -10.63
N LEU A 232 4.25 -10.55 -9.35
CA LEU A 232 3.99 -11.74 -8.55
C LEU A 232 2.76 -12.52 -9.04
N TYR A 233 1.69 -11.81 -9.40
CA TYR A 233 0.43 -12.41 -9.83
C TYR A 233 0.28 -12.48 -11.36
N GLY A 234 1.22 -11.89 -12.11
CA GLY A 234 1.20 -11.91 -13.57
C GLY A 234 0.03 -11.13 -14.17
N PHE A 235 -0.34 -9.99 -13.57
CA PHE A 235 -1.40 -9.15 -14.13
C PHE A 235 -0.96 -8.57 -15.49
N THR A 236 -1.90 -8.51 -16.42
CA THR A 236 -1.70 -8.03 -17.79
C THR A 236 -2.85 -7.13 -18.23
N LYS A 237 -2.76 -6.52 -19.42
CA LYS A 237 -3.85 -5.71 -20.00
C LYS A 237 -5.15 -6.50 -20.23
N GLU A 238 -5.08 -7.83 -20.32
CA GLU A 238 -6.24 -8.73 -20.43
C GLU A 238 -6.94 -8.95 -19.08
N THR A 239 -6.33 -8.52 -17.97
CA THR A 239 -6.91 -8.63 -16.63
C THR A 239 -8.19 -7.81 -16.54
N LYS A 240 -9.20 -8.40 -15.92
CA LYS A 240 -10.47 -7.77 -15.57
C LYS A 240 -10.70 -8.00 -14.09
N ALA A 241 -10.89 -6.94 -13.34
CA ALA A 241 -11.02 -7.07 -11.90
C ALA A 241 -12.02 -6.10 -11.31
N PHE A 242 -12.59 -6.51 -10.17
CA PHE A 242 -13.43 -5.64 -9.36
C PHE A 242 -12.55 -4.81 -8.43
N HIS A 243 -12.82 -3.51 -8.39
CA HIS A 243 -12.46 -2.65 -7.29
C HIS A 243 -13.63 -2.71 -6.31
N PHE A 244 -13.55 -3.61 -5.33
CA PHE A 244 -14.64 -3.92 -4.40
C PHE A 244 -14.34 -3.44 -2.98
N SER A 245 -13.07 -3.48 -2.58
CA SER A 245 -12.64 -3.12 -1.22
C SER A 245 -13.12 -1.72 -0.88
N ASN A 246 -13.63 -1.53 0.34
CA ASN A 246 -14.08 -0.23 0.79
C ASN A 246 -12.93 0.79 0.67
N PHE A 247 -13.21 1.92 0.01
CA PHE A 247 -12.20 2.88 -0.44
C PHE A 247 -11.49 3.63 0.69
N VAL A 248 -11.96 3.49 1.93
CA VAL A 248 -11.29 4.00 3.14
C VAL A 248 -10.19 3.05 3.66
N PHE A 249 -10.01 1.88 3.04
CA PHE A 249 -8.93 0.94 3.33
C PHE A 249 -7.91 0.90 2.19
N ASP A 250 -6.66 0.66 2.53
CA ASP A 250 -5.53 0.61 1.59
C ASP A 250 -5.61 -0.55 0.57
N ALA A 251 -6.37 -1.61 0.86
CA ALA A 251 -6.69 -2.66 -0.12
C ALA A 251 -7.33 -2.09 -1.40
N SER A 252 -8.12 -1.02 -1.31
CA SER A 252 -8.71 -0.33 -2.46
C SER A 252 -7.66 0.32 -3.38
N VAL A 253 -6.56 0.81 -2.79
CA VAL A 253 -5.42 1.39 -3.52
C VAL A 253 -4.75 0.34 -4.39
N PHE A 254 -4.58 -0.87 -3.84
CA PHE A 254 -4.09 -2.01 -4.59
C PHE A 254 -5.00 -2.31 -5.79
N GLU A 255 -6.27 -2.58 -5.51
CA GLU A 255 -7.26 -2.98 -6.51
C GLU A 255 -7.39 -1.99 -7.68
N LEU A 256 -7.37 -0.70 -7.37
CA LEU A 256 -7.46 0.34 -8.37
C LEU A 256 -6.16 0.46 -9.20
N PHE A 257 -4.99 0.52 -8.56
CA PHE A 257 -3.78 0.86 -9.30
C PHE A 257 -3.12 -0.31 -10.01
N TYR A 258 -3.26 -1.57 -9.59
CA TYR A 258 -2.67 -2.65 -10.40
C TYR A 258 -3.34 -2.74 -11.78
N THR A 259 -4.65 -2.46 -11.87
CA THR A 259 -5.37 -2.50 -13.15
C THR A 259 -4.97 -1.31 -14.03
N LEU A 260 -5.05 -0.09 -13.50
CA LEU A 260 -4.75 1.14 -14.22
C LEU A 260 -3.28 1.23 -14.68
N LEU A 261 -2.34 0.62 -13.95
CA LEU A 261 -0.91 0.69 -14.29
C LEU A 261 -0.45 -0.39 -15.27
N VAL A 262 -1.30 -1.39 -15.57
CA VAL A 262 -1.01 -2.47 -16.53
C VAL A 262 -1.86 -2.42 -17.80
N GLY A 263 -2.75 -1.43 -17.94
CA GLY A 263 -3.62 -1.30 -19.11
C GLY A 263 -4.87 -2.17 -19.06
N ALA A 264 -5.22 -2.70 -17.88
CA ALA A 264 -6.36 -3.57 -17.63
C ALA A 264 -7.66 -2.78 -17.39
N THR A 265 -8.78 -3.49 -17.24
CA THR A 265 -10.10 -2.91 -16.93
C THR A 265 -10.48 -3.14 -15.47
N SER A 266 -10.81 -2.05 -14.77
CA SER A 266 -11.40 -2.08 -13.42
C SER A 266 -12.91 -1.91 -13.48
N TYR A 267 -13.62 -2.80 -12.81
CA TYR A 267 -15.07 -2.78 -12.62
C TYR A 267 -15.38 -2.21 -11.23
N LEU A 268 -16.17 -1.14 -11.19
CA LEU A 268 -16.53 -0.41 -9.96
C LEU A 268 -17.90 -0.82 -9.43
#